data_AF-A0A832V153-F1
#
_entry.id   AF-A0A832V153-F1
#
_cell.length_a   1.000
_cell.length_b   1.000
_cell.length_c   1.000
_cell.angle_alpha   90.00
_cell.angle_beta   90.00
_cell.angle_gamma   90.00
#
_symmetry.space_group_name_H-M   'P 1'
#
loop_
_entity.id
_entity.type
_entity.pdbx_description
1 polymer ?
#
loop_
_entity_poly.entity_id
_entity_poly.type
_entity_poly.pdbx_seq_one_letter_code
_entity_poly.pdbx_strand_id
1 'polypeptide(L)'
;MAKIILPDTIFGISVDGAMEREKTAQPTSKQPIIKAPAQNLNGFVYVPSLNLHIAEKRELTGKTWNKAVEQIYTQGIIVGGMRAEMPTPYEFMVFINDLIADRIPIPQEKAKEILDDILKIGDYRGNHLNAKFVFDDKGFNKFGIETIIFDSAGKPYKETEPLGSCLFKDEYADITKFNKQGLLTHSSDLQNYAQGKNLYAYYPELNGVARADAVSCRVDLYCDGRPGDRNASLGVRFVLRAKK
;
A
#
# COMPACT_ATOMS: atom_id res chain seq x y z
N MET A 1 -24.93 -47.85 -26.79
CA MET A 1 -24.46 -46.49 -27.13
C MET A 1 -25.70 -45.60 -27.25
N ALA A 2 -25.88 -44.66 -26.32
CA ALA A 2 -27.03 -43.76 -26.35
C ALA A 2 -26.79 -42.67 -27.41
N LYS A 3 -27.69 -42.57 -28.38
CA LYS A 3 -27.68 -41.55 -29.43
C LYS A 3 -28.30 -40.29 -28.82
N ILE A 4 -27.50 -39.25 -28.57
CA ILE A 4 -28.02 -37.96 -28.11
C ILE A 4 -28.81 -37.36 -29.28
N ILE A 5 -30.12 -37.21 -29.10
CA ILE A 5 -30.99 -36.49 -30.02
C ILE A 5 -31.08 -35.06 -29.46
N LEU A 6 -30.48 -34.10 -30.16
CA LEU A 6 -30.62 -32.69 -29.81
C LEU A 6 -32.02 -32.21 -30.24
N PRO A 7 -32.69 -31.38 -29.42
CA PRO A 7 -33.96 -30.78 -29.80
C PRO A 7 -33.76 -29.75 -30.92
N ASP A 8 -34.73 -29.61 -31.82
CA ASP A 8 -34.65 -28.71 -32.99
C ASP A 8 -34.57 -27.22 -32.60
N THR A 9 -34.91 -26.89 -31.35
CA THR A 9 -34.86 -25.54 -30.77
C THR A 9 -34.39 -25.58 -29.31
N ILE A 10 -33.51 -24.65 -28.95
CA ILE A 10 -33.09 -24.40 -27.56
C ILE A 10 -33.26 -22.89 -27.29
N PHE A 11 -33.96 -22.54 -26.21
CA PHE A 11 -34.29 -21.14 -25.85
C PHE A 11 -34.92 -20.32 -26.99
N GLY A 12 -35.80 -20.94 -27.80
CA GLY A 12 -36.51 -20.27 -28.88
C GLY A 12 -35.68 -19.98 -30.13
N ILE A 13 -34.44 -20.49 -30.21
CA ILE A 13 -33.57 -20.38 -31.37
C ILE A 13 -33.42 -21.76 -32.01
N SER A 14 -33.61 -21.86 -33.32
CA SER A 14 -33.38 -23.10 -34.07
C SER A 14 -31.92 -23.49 -33.99
N VAL A 15 -31.65 -24.76 -33.64
CA VAL A 15 -30.29 -25.28 -33.50
C VAL A 15 -29.55 -25.27 -34.85
N ASP A 16 -30.24 -25.57 -35.95
CA ASP A 16 -29.69 -25.45 -37.31
C ASP A 16 -29.36 -23.99 -37.66
N GLY A 17 -30.23 -23.06 -37.28
CA GLY A 17 -30.00 -21.62 -37.47
C GLY A 17 -28.85 -21.04 -36.63
N ALA A 18 -28.54 -21.64 -35.47
CA ALA A 18 -27.39 -21.28 -34.64
C ALA A 18 -26.08 -21.84 -35.21
N MET A 19 -26.09 -23.08 -35.71
CA MET A 19 -24.92 -23.72 -36.30
C MET A 19 -24.49 -23.09 -37.64
N GLU A 20 -25.44 -22.61 -38.45
CA GLU A 20 -25.13 -21.88 -39.70
C GLU A 20 -24.50 -20.49 -39.43
N ARG A 21 -24.83 -19.85 -38.29
CA ARG A 21 -24.22 -18.56 -37.88
C ARG A 21 -22.78 -18.71 -37.41
N GLU A 22 -22.41 -19.83 -36.78
CA GLU A 22 -21.01 -20.12 -36.44
C GLU A 22 -20.16 -20.45 -37.68
N LYS A 23 -20.73 -21.14 -38.67
CA LYS A 23 -20.02 -21.51 -39.91
C LYS A 23 -19.72 -20.32 -40.83
N THR A 24 -20.47 -19.23 -40.72
CA THR A 24 -20.33 -18.02 -41.55
C THR A 24 -19.65 -16.85 -40.83
N ALA A 25 -19.32 -16.99 -39.55
CA ALA A 25 -18.55 -16.00 -38.80
C ALA A 25 -17.06 -16.07 -39.20
N GLN A 26 -16.66 -15.24 -40.18
CA GLN A 26 -15.25 -14.94 -40.39
C GLN A 26 -14.64 -14.28 -39.15
N PRO A 27 -13.40 -14.64 -38.76
CA PRO A 27 -12.69 -13.99 -37.66
C PRO A 27 -12.37 -12.54 -38.07
N THR A 28 -13.25 -11.63 -37.70
CA THR A 28 -13.14 -10.21 -38.07
C THR A 28 -12.27 -9.48 -37.08
N SER A 29 -11.07 -9.15 -37.59
CA SER A 29 -10.13 -8.10 -37.22
C SER A 29 -9.89 -7.83 -35.73
N LYS A 30 -8.63 -8.04 -35.34
CA LYS A 30 -7.93 -7.34 -34.26
C LYS A 30 -8.56 -5.97 -34.06
N GLN A 31 -9.23 -5.78 -32.92
CA GLN A 31 -9.50 -4.46 -32.40
C GLN A 31 -8.19 -3.67 -32.54
N PRO A 32 -8.21 -2.40 -32.97
CA PRO A 32 -7.01 -1.59 -32.84
C PRO A 32 -6.55 -1.78 -31.40
N ILE A 33 -5.31 -2.23 -31.22
CA ILE A 33 -4.64 -2.08 -29.95
C ILE A 33 -4.67 -0.58 -29.76
N ILE A 34 -5.69 -0.10 -29.03
CA ILE A 34 -5.60 1.17 -28.35
C ILE A 34 -4.39 0.92 -27.48
N LYS A 35 -3.21 1.39 -27.94
CA LYS A 35 -2.05 1.47 -27.07
C LYS A 35 -2.59 2.23 -25.88
N ALA A 36 -2.77 1.52 -24.76
CA ALA A 36 -3.09 2.16 -23.51
C ALA A 36 -2.15 3.35 -23.43
N PRO A 37 -2.66 4.59 -23.23
CA PRO A 37 -1.77 5.72 -23.10
C PRO A 37 -0.73 5.31 -22.06
N ALA A 38 0.56 5.37 -22.44
CA ALA A 38 1.65 5.01 -21.56
C ALA A 38 1.30 5.54 -20.18
N GLN A 39 1.10 4.66 -19.19
CA GLN A 39 0.52 5.06 -17.92
C GLN A 39 1.36 6.21 -17.40
N ASN A 40 0.78 7.41 -17.38
CA ASN A 40 1.49 8.57 -16.91
C ASN A 40 1.56 8.45 -15.39
N LEU A 41 2.58 7.73 -14.94
CA LEU A 41 2.97 7.55 -13.54
C LEU A 41 4.06 8.56 -13.18
N ASN A 42 4.09 9.72 -13.85
CA ASN A 42 5.00 10.79 -13.46
C ASN A 42 4.80 11.11 -11.97
N GLY A 43 5.90 11.21 -11.24
CA GLY A 43 5.85 11.38 -9.80
C GLY A 43 5.68 10.07 -9.02
N PHE A 44 5.89 8.91 -9.65
CA PHE A 44 5.98 7.61 -8.98
C PHE A 44 7.27 6.89 -9.34
N VAL A 45 7.82 6.17 -8.38
CA VAL A 45 8.99 5.30 -8.55
C VAL A 45 8.57 3.84 -8.46
N TYR A 46 9.09 3.01 -9.36
CA TYR A 46 8.84 1.57 -9.32
C TYR A 46 9.80 0.91 -8.33
N VAL A 47 9.26 0.12 -7.40
CA VAL A 47 9.99 -0.60 -6.35
C VAL A 47 9.95 -2.10 -6.68
N PRO A 48 11.00 -2.67 -7.30
CA PRO A 48 10.97 -4.03 -7.83
C PRO A 48 10.72 -5.12 -6.77
N SER A 49 11.26 -4.94 -5.56
CA SER A 49 11.13 -5.87 -4.44
C SER A 49 9.68 -6.05 -3.96
N LEU A 50 8.82 -5.06 -4.21
CA LEU A 50 7.41 -5.07 -3.84
C LEU A 50 6.48 -5.25 -5.05
N ASN A 51 7.00 -5.08 -6.28
CA ASN A 51 6.20 -4.98 -7.50
C ASN A 51 5.13 -3.87 -7.40
N LEU A 52 5.52 -2.70 -6.88
CA LEU A 52 4.64 -1.54 -6.67
C LEU A 52 5.24 -0.28 -7.29
N HIS A 53 4.38 0.66 -7.67
CA HIS A 53 4.79 2.06 -7.87
C HIS A 53 4.44 2.86 -6.61
N ILE A 54 5.39 3.62 -6.09
CA ILE A 54 5.22 4.43 -4.88
C ILE A 54 5.41 5.90 -5.25
N ALA A 55 4.50 6.76 -4.78
CA ALA A 55 4.55 8.19 -5.08
C ALA A 55 5.85 8.82 -4.55
N GLU A 56 6.42 9.75 -5.33
CA GLU A 56 7.57 10.56 -4.92
C GLU A 56 7.21 11.63 -3.90
N LYS A 57 5.93 11.99 -3.79
CA LYS A 57 5.42 13.01 -2.86
C LYS A 57 4.22 12.49 -2.08
N ARG A 58 3.94 13.14 -0.95
CA ARG A 58 2.73 12.93 -0.16
C ARG A 58 1.57 13.70 -0.77
N GLU A 59 0.41 13.06 -0.78
CA GLU A 59 -0.88 13.64 -1.12
C GLU A 59 -1.77 13.68 0.12
N LEU A 60 -2.94 14.33 0.02
CA LEU A 60 -3.93 14.41 1.12
C LEU A 60 -3.36 15.04 2.41
N THR A 61 -2.43 15.98 2.27
CA THR A 61 -1.79 16.68 3.37
C THR A 61 -2.82 17.40 4.27
N GLY A 62 -2.65 17.30 5.59
CA GLY A 62 -3.52 17.91 6.59
C GLY A 62 -4.83 17.15 6.87
N LYS A 63 -4.99 15.94 6.31
CA LYS A 63 -6.11 15.04 6.61
C LYS A 63 -5.77 14.12 7.78
N THR A 64 -6.79 13.80 8.58
CA THR A 64 -6.74 12.70 9.56
C THR A 64 -6.66 11.36 8.85
N TRP A 65 -6.23 10.30 9.53
CA TRP A 65 -6.21 8.95 8.96
C TRP A 65 -7.59 8.52 8.42
N ASN A 66 -8.66 8.74 9.20
CA ASN A 66 -10.04 8.42 8.77
C ASN A 66 -10.44 9.09 7.45
N LYS A 67 -10.07 10.37 7.28
CA LYS A 67 -10.38 11.14 6.08
C LYS A 67 -9.54 10.71 4.87
N ALA A 68 -8.27 10.36 5.08
CA ALA A 68 -7.45 9.79 4.03
C ALA A 68 -8.01 8.44 3.56
N VAL A 69 -8.39 7.57 4.50
CA VAL A 69 -9.05 6.29 4.21
C VAL A 69 -10.35 6.48 3.43
N GLU A 70 -11.23 7.38 3.89
CA GLU A 70 -12.50 7.68 3.21
C GLU A 70 -12.27 8.11 1.75
N GLN A 71 -11.29 8.99 1.51
CA GLN A 71 -10.99 9.47 0.16
C GLN A 71 -10.40 8.37 -0.73
N ILE A 72 -9.43 7.60 -0.21
CA ILE A 72 -8.74 6.57 -1.00
C ILE A 72 -9.67 5.40 -1.31
N TYR A 73 -10.33 4.85 -0.29
CA TYR A 73 -11.00 3.55 -0.39
C TYR A 73 -12.50 3.67 -0.64
N THR A 74 -13.16 4.71 -0.11
CA THR A 74 -14.62 4.89 -0.30
C THR A 74 -14.93 5.74 -1.53
N GLN A 75 -14.27 6.89 -1.68
CA GLN A 75 -14.49 7.78 -2.83
C GLN A 75 -13.72 7.28 -4.07
N GLY A 76 -12.58 6.62 -3.84
CA GLY A 76 -11.74 6.06 -4.89
C GLY A 76 -10.84 7.12 -5.50
N ILE A 77 -9.53 6.86 -5.47
CA ILE A 77 -8.54 7.67 -6.18
C ILE A 77 -7.91 6.81 -7.27
N ILE A 78 -7.92 7.32 -8.51
CA ILE A 78 -7.33 6.65 -9.68
C ILE A 78 -6.16 7.46 -10.19
N VAL A 79 -4.99 6.85 -10.33
CA VAL A 79 -3.78 7.44 -10.90
C VAL A 79 -3.28 6.55 -12.03
N GLY A 80 -3.13 7.10 -13.23
CA GLY A 80 -2.68 6.31 -14.39
C GLY A 80 -3.56 5.08 -14.68
N GLY A 81 -4.86 5.14 -14.35
CA GLY A 81 -5.79 4.01 -14.49
C GLY A 81 -5.64 2.91 -13.42
N MET A 82 -4.85 3.14 -12.37
CA MET A 82 -4.70 2.23 -11.22
C MET A 82 -5.33 2.85 -9.97
N ARG A 83 -5.89 2.02 -9.09
CA ARG A 83 -6.37 2.48 -7.79
C ARG A 83 -5.18 2.83 -6.90
N ALA A 84 -5.23 4.01 -6.30
CA ALA A 84 -4.32 4.38 -5.24
C ALA A 84 -4.70 3.65 -3.94
N GLU A 85 -3.69 3.26 -3.19
CA GLU A 85 -3.80 2.71 -1.85
C GLU A 85 -2.85 3.45 -0.90
N MET A 86 -3.11 3.34 0.39
CA MET A 86 -2.18 3.76 1.42
C MET A 86 -1.15 2.63 1.65
N PRO A 87 0.15 2.93 1.78
CA PRO A 87 1.16 1.90 2.02
C PRO A 87 0.93 1.26 3.38
N THR A 88 1.04 -0.06 3.45
CA THR A 88 1.21 -0.78 4.72
C THR A 88 2.55 -0.39 5.37
N PRO A 89 2.73 -0.60 6.68
CA PRO A 89 4.03 -0.35 7.30
C PRO A 89 5.14 -1.20 6.68
N TYR A 90 4.85 -2.44 6.27
CA TYR A 90 5.82 -3.28 5.56
C TYR A 90 6.29 -2.66 4.24
N GLU A 91 5.36 -2.26 3.38
CA GLU A 91 5.68 -1.62 2.09
C GLU A 91 6.49 -0.34 2.28
N PHE A 92 6.13 0.46 3.28
CA PHE A 92 6.84 1.69 3.62
C PHE A 92 8.28 1.43 4.12
N MET A 93 8.46 0.45 5.00
CA MET A 93 9.79 0.11 5.55
C MET A 93 10.70 -0.53 4.50
N VAL A 94 10.16 -1.37 3.61
CA VAL A 94 10.91 -1.90 2.46
C VAL A 94 11.32 -0.77 1.51
N PHE A 95 10.42 0.16 1.23
CA PHE A 95 10.72 1.30 0.37
C PHE A 95 11.88 2.16 0.91
N ILE A 96 11.86 2.49 2.21
CA ILE A 96 12.95 3.24 2.84
C ILE A 96 14.26 2.45 2.76
N ASN A 97 14.25 1.16 3.09
CA ASN A 97 15.47 0.35 3.07
C ASN A 97 16.04 0.18 1.67
N ASP A 98 15.19 0.07 0.64
CA ASP A 98 15.65 -0.02 -0.75
C ASP A 98 16.17 1.33 -1.28
N LEU A 99 15.63 2.47 -0.81
CA LEU A 99 16.23 3.80 -1.06
C LEU A 99 17.62 3.93 -0.41
N ILE A 100 17.75 3.52 0.87
CA ILE A 100 19.03 3.57 1.60
C ILE A 100 20.09 2.67 0.94
N ALA A 101 19.66 1.50 0.46
CA ALA A 101 20.53 0.50 -0.14
C ALA A 101 20.75 0.69 -1.66
N ASP A 102 20.23 1.77 -2.25
CA ASP A 102 20.34 2.08 -3.69
C ASP A 102 19.83 0.94 -4.60
N ARG A 103 18.70 0.32 -4.22
CA ARG A 103 18.10 -0.82 -4.95
C ARG A 103 16.96 -0.43 -5.89
N ILE A 104 16.58 0.84 -5.89
CA ILE A 104 15.51 1.38 -6.73
C ILE A 104 16.16 1.97 -7.99
N PRO A 105 15.71 1.61 -9.20
CA PRO A 105 16.34 2.03 -10.46
C PRO A 105 16.02 3.49 -10.82
N ILE A 106 16.44 4.43 -9.99
CA ILE A 106 16.31 5.88 -10.17
C ILE A 106 17.65 6.57 -9.93
N PRO A 107 17.87 7.80 -10.44
CA PRO A 107 19.09 8.55 -10.14
C PRO A 107 19.29 8.74 -8.63
N GLN A 108 20.54 8.66 -8.15
CA GLN A 108 20.86 8.79 -6.72
C GLN A 108 20.41 10.12 -6.11
N GLU A 109 20.48 11.21 -6.86
CA GLU A 109 19.99 12.52 -6.44
C GLU A 109 18.48 12.48 -6.16
N LYS A 110 17.73 11.73 -6.98
CA LYS A 110 16.29 11.56 -6.82
C LYS A 110 15.96 10.67 -5.63
N ALA A 111 16.69 9.58 -5.45
CA ALA A 111 16.56 8.73 -4.27
C ALA A 111 16.82 9.53 -2.98
N LYS A 112 17.85 10.39 -2.99
CA LYS A 112 18.17 11.28 -1.88
C LYS A 112 17.07 12.31 -1.61
N GLU A 113 16.48 12.94 -2.64
CA GLU A 113 15.36 13.87 -2.49
C GLU A 113 14.18 13.21 -1.75
N ILE A 114 13.82 12.00 -2.17
CA ILE A 114 12.71 11.23 -1.57
C ILE A 114 13.07 10.83 -0.13
N LEU A 115 14.30 10.33 0.09
CA LEU A 115 14.75 9.91 1.41
C LEU A 115 14.79 11.10 2.38
N ASP A 116 15.25 12.27 1.94
CA ASP A 116 15.23 13.48 2.75
C ASP A 116 13.80 13.96 3.04
N ASP A 117 12.86 13.84 2.09
CA ASP A 117 11.44 14.13 2.35
C ASP A 117 10.81 13.22 3.42
N ILE A 118 11.36 12.01 3.60
CA ILE A 118 10.88 11.03 4.57
C ILE A 118 11.62 11.11 5.91
N LEU A 119 12.94 11.25 5.88
CA LEU A 119 13.80 11.06 7.05
C LEU A 119 14.49 12.34 7.56
N LYS A 120 14.54 13.42 6.78
CA LYS A 120 15.23 14.63 7.25
C LYS A 120 14.43 15.33 8.34
N ILE A 121 15.08 15.57 9.48
CA ILE A 121 14.51 16.33 10.60
C ILE A 121 14.47 17.83 10.31
N GLY A 122 13.67 18.56 11.08
CA GLY A 122 13.61 20.03 11.06
C GLY A 122 12.39 20.62 10.34
N ASP A 123 11.78 19.85 9.46
CA ASP A 123 10.47 20.15 8.88
C ASP A 123 9.50 19.04 9.29
N TYR A 124 8.39 19.39 9.94
CA TYR A 124 7.37 18.40 10.28
C TYR A 124 6.82 17.78 9.00
N ARG A 125 7.00 16.48 8.85
CA ARG A 125 6.63 15.70 7.66
C ARG A 125 6.16 14.33 8.09
N GLY A 126 4.91 13.96 7.78
CA GLY A 126 4.41 12.66 8.21
C GLY A 126 3.56 11.93 7.20
N ASN A 127 3.54 10.61 7.32
CA ASN A 127 2.88 9.69 6.41
C ASN A 127 1.94 8.79 7.20
N HIS A 128 0.64 8.87 6.93
CA HIS A 128 -0.30 7.85 7.37
C HIS A 128 0.00 6.53 6.67
N LEU A 129 -0.06 5.43 7.44
CA LEU A 129 0.14 4.07 6.95
C LEU A 129 -1.16 3.27 7.14
N ASN A 130 -1.36 2.27 6.27
CA ASN A 130 -2.54 1.42 6.24
C ASN A 130 -2.45 0.35 7.32
N ALA A 131 -2.59 0.77 8.57
CA ALA A 131 -2.59 -0.12 9.72
C ALA A 131 -3.29 0.53 10.91
N LYS A 132 -4.29 -0.16 11.44
CA LYS A 132 -4.95 0.17 12.70
C LYS A 132 -4.79 -1.01 13.66
N PHE A 133 -4.37 -0.75 14.89
CA PHE A 133 -4.18 -1.78 15.90
C PHE A 133 -5.50 -2.07 16.62
N VAL A 134 -5.85 -3.34 16.70
CA VAL A 134 -7.12 -3.84 17.26
C VAL A 134 -6.83 -4.96 18.26
N PHE A 135 -7.84 -5.37 19.02
CA PHE A 135 -7.72 -6.54 19.89
C PHE A 135 -7.80 -7.82 19.05
N ASP A 136 -6.89 -8.76 19.29
CA ASP A 136 -6.89 -10.12 18.72
C ASP A 136 -6.24 -11.06 19.74
N ASP A 137 -6.93 -12.11 20.18
CA ASP A 137 -6.47 -13.01 21.22
C ASP A 137 -5.27 -13.87 20.81
N LYS A 138 -5.01 -14.01 19.51
CA LYS A 138 -3.94 -14.84 18.95
C LYS A 138 -2.66 -14.07 18.65
N GLY A 139 -2.74 -12.74 18.60
CA GLY A 139 -1.58 -11.93 18.25
C GLY A 139 -0.71 -11.56 19.44
N PHE A 140 0.49 -11.09 19.14
CA PHE A 140 1.47 -10.65 20.11
C PHE A 140 0.87 -9.57 21.03
N ASN A 141 0.98 -9.77 22.35
CA ASN A 141 0.35 -8.93 23.38
C ASN A 141 -1.17 -8.70 23.20
N LYS A 142 -1.87 -9.66 22.58
CA LYS A 142 -3.32 -9.62 22.29
C LYS A 142 -3.73 -8.52 21.31
N PHE A 143 -2.85 -8.20 20.36
CA PHE A 143 -3.11 -7.25 19.29
C PHE A 143 -3.28 -7.93 17.94
N GLY A 144 -4.11 -7.34 17.09
CA GLY A 144 -4.13 -7.57 15.65
C GLY A 144 -3.83 -6.27 14.90
N ILE A 145 -3.49 -6.38 13.62
CA ILE A 145 -3.35 -5.25 12.71
C ILE A 145 -4.45 -5.34 11.65
N GLU A 146 -5.29 -4.31 11.61
CA GLU A 146 -6.36 -4.13 10.63
C GLU A 146 -5.83 -3.26 9.49
N THR A 147 -5.93 -3.77 8.26
CA THR A 147 -5.61 -3.04 7.03
C THR A 147 -6.84 -2.95 6.14
N ILE A 148 -6.89 -1.97 5.25
CA ILE A 148 -7.98 -1.82 4.27
C ILE A 148 -7.45 -2.21 2.89
N ILE A 149 -8.13 -3.16 2.25
CA ILE A 149 -7.77 -3.70 0.94
C ILE A 149 -8.99 -3.77 0.03
N PHE A 150 -8.77 -3.90 -1.28
CA PHE A 150 -9.84 -4.09 -2.26
C PHE A 150 -10.04 -5.57 -2.56
N ASP A 151 -11.29 -6.03 -2.61
CA ASP A 151 -11.62 -7.36 -3.11
C ASP A 151 -11.48 -7.47 -4.64
N SER A 152 -11.74 -8.66 -5.20
CA SER A 152 -11.68 -8.89 -6.65
C SER A 152 -12.69 -8.06 -7.45
N ALA A 153 -13.76 -7.56 -6.83
CA ALA A 153 -14.74 -6.66 -7.43
C ALA A 153 -14.34 -5.18 -7.28
N GLY A 154 -13.22 -4.89 -6.61
CA GLY A 154 -12.74 -3.53 -6.35
C GLY A 154 -13.50 -2.82 -5.24
N LYS A 155 -14.20 -3.54 -4.36
CA LYS A 155 -14.86 -3.00 -3.17
C LYS A 155 -13.90 -3.06 -1.98
N PRO A 156 -13.77 -2.00 -1.17
CA PRO A 156 -12.91 -2.02 -0.01
C PRO A 156 -13.50 -2.90 1.11
N TYR A 157 -12.64 -3.64 1.80
CA TYR A 157 -12.95 -4.34 3.05
C TYR A 157 -11.75 -4.30 4.00
N LYS A 158 -12.00 -4.64 5.26
CA LYS A 158 -10.99 -4.69 6.30
C LYS A 158 -10.49 -6.12 6.45
N GLU A 159 -9.18 -6.28 6.44
CA GLU A 159 -8.52 -7.54 6.75
C GLU A 159 -7.73 -7.36 8.05
N THR A 160 -7.95 -8.28 8.99
CA THR A 160 -7.24 -8.30 10.26
C THR A 160 -6.39 -9.55 10.32
N GLU A 161 -5.12 -9.38 10.67
CA GLU A 161 -4.21 -10.48 10.96
C GLU A 161 -3.64 -10.35 12.39
N PRO A 162 -3.33 -11.48 13.06
CA PRO A 162 -2.68 -11.44 14.36
C PRO A 162 -1.36 -10.69 14.31
N LEU A 163 -1.09 -9.85 15.32
CA LEU A 163 0.18 -9.12 15.39
C LEU A 163 1.33 -10.10 15.60
N GLY A 164 2.37 -9.98 14.78
CA GLY A 164 3.65 -10.66 14.98
C GLY A 164 4.48 -10.00 16.06
N SER A 165 5.48 -10.71 16.58
CA SER A 165 6.42 -10.15 17.56
C SER A 165 7.08 -8.87 17.02
N CYS A 166 7.17 -7.85 17.87
CA CYS A 166 7.76 -6.55 17.60
C CYS A 166 8.28 -5.94 18.91
N LEU A 167 8.96 -4.80 18.83
CA LEU A 167 9.33 -4.02 20.01
C LEU A 167 8.06 -3.54 20.71
N PHE A 168 7.98 -3.87 22.00
CA PHE A 168 6.87 -3.46 22.86
C PHE A 168 7.34 -2.53 23.99
N LYS A 169 8.20 -1.59 23.60
CA LYS A 169 8.70 -0.47 24.40
C LYS A 169 9.08 0.65 23.46
N ASP A 170 8.94 1.88 23.93
CA ASP A 170 9.33 3.06 23.17
C ASP A 170 10.86 3.23 23.19
N GLU A 171 11.50 3.22 22.02
CA GLU A 171 12.96 3.35 21.93
C GLU A 171 13.45 3.62 20.51
N TYR A 172 14.73 4.00 20.38
CA TYR A 172 15.40 3.94 19.08
C TYR A 172 15.61 2.49 18.64
N ALA A 173 15.21 2.21 17.41
CA ALA A 173 15.19 0.89 16.83
C ALA A 173 15.88 0.88 15.46
N ASP A 174 16.53 -0.24 15.13
CA ASP A 174 17.23 -0.43 13.85
C ASP A 174 16.20 -0.45 12.70
N ILE A 175 16.30 0.53 11.80
CA ILE A 175 15.36 0.72 10.69
C ILE A 175 15.35 -0.46 9.70
N THR A 176 16.40 -1.28 9.72
CA THR A 176 16.56 -2.45 8.84
C THR A 176 15.94 -3.72 9.42
N LYS A 177 15.47 -3.70 10.68
CA LYS A 177 15.00 -4.89 11.42
C LYS A 177 13.51 -4.80 11.76
N PHE A 178 12.67 -5.25 10.84
CA PHE A 178 11.22 -5.29 11.01
C PHE A 178 10.62 -6.66 10.71
N ASN A 179 9.44 -6.93 11.28
CA ASN A 179 8.68 -8.14 11.02
C ASN A 179 7.93 -8.05 9.66
N LYS A 180 7.18 -9.10 9.30
CA LYS A 180 6.43 -9.15 8.03
C LYS A 180 5.31 -8.11 7.91
N GLN A 181 5.00 -7.41 8.99
CA GLN A 181 3.98 -6.36 9.06
C GLN A 181 4.59 -4.96 9.04
N GLY A 182 5.93 -4.85 9.01
CA GLY A 182 6.66 -3.59 9.00
C GLY A 182 6.94 -2.98 10.37
N LEU A 183 6.70 -3.71 11.45
CA LEU A 183 6.99 -3.23 12.80
C LEU A 183 8.41 -3.60 13.22
N LEU A 184 9.10 -2.65 13.85
CA LEU A 184 10.48 -2.84 14.27
C LEU A 184 10.60 -3.90 15.36
N THR A 185 11.69 -4.65 15.32
CA THR A 185 11.91 -5.85 16.16
C THR A 185 13.18 -5.79 16.99
N HIS A 186 14.08 -4.85 16.71
CA HIS A 186 15.38 -4.77 17.37
C HIS A 186 15.70 -3.33 17.77
N SER A 187 16.12 -3.16 19.02
CA SER A 187 16.67 -1.90 19.52
C SER A 187 17.91 -1.50 18.71
N SER A 188 18.13 -0.21 18.54
CA SER A 188 19.35 0.32 17.93
C SER A 188 20.46 0.42 18.98
N ASP A 189 21.71 0.18 18.58
CA ASP A 189 22.86 0.51 19.41
C ASP A 189 23.03 2.03 19.59
N LEU A 190 22.41 2.83 18.72
CA LEU A 190 22.40 4.30 18.78
C LEU A 190 21.09 4.78 19.40
N GLN A 191 21.19 5.40 20.58
CA GLN A 191 20.03 5.95 21.32
C GLN A 191 19.82 7.45 21.08
N ASN A 192 20.30 7.93 19.94
CA ASN A 192 20.02 9.24 19.35
C ASN A 192 19.72 9.04 17.86
N TYR A 193 18.94 9.96 17.28
CA TYR A 193 18.58 9.85 15.87
C TYR A 193 19.82 9.89 14.95
N ALA A 194 19.88 8.94 14.03
CA ALA A 194 20.87 8.84 12.97
C ALA A 194 20.16 8.45 11.66
N GLN A 195 20.13 9.40 10.71
CA GLN A 195 19.39 9.25 9.46
C GLN A 195 19.79 7.99 8.70
N GLY A 196 18.78 7.19 8.32
CA GLY A 196 18.96 5.92 7.62
C GLY A 196 19.57 4.79 8.45
N LYS A 197 19.73 4.97 9.78
CA LYS A 197 20.22 3.93 10.70
C LYS A 197 19.15 3.53 11.71
N ASN A 198 18.45 4.50 12.28
CA ASN A 198 17.41 4.26 13.25
C ASN A 198 16.22 5.19 13.07
N LEU A 199 15.15 4.85 13.77
CA LEU A 199 14.02 5.72 14.06
C LEU A 199 13.54 5.41 15.47
N TYR A 200 12.78 6.32 16.06
CA TYR A 200 12.16 6.09 17.36
C TYR A 200 10.84 5.35 17.17
N ALA A 201 10.74 4.13 17.69
CA ALA A 201 9.56 3.29 17.58
C ALA A 201 8.66 3.55 18.78
N TYR A 202 7.38 3.84 18.54
CA TYR A 202 6.34 3.73 19.55
C TYR A 202 5.66 2.37 19.43
N TYR A 203 5.42 1.70 20.55
CA TYR A 203 4.78 0.38 20.52
C TYR A 203 3.29 0.48 20.15
N PRO A 204 2.67 -0.61 19.65
CA PRO A 204 1.25 -0.63 19.31
C PRO A 204 0.31 -0.37 20.50
N GLU A 205 -0.61 0.57 20.34
CA GLU A 205 -1.71 0.81 21.30
C GLU A 205 -3.09 0.50 20.70
N LEU A 206 -4.04 0.14 21.57
CA LEU A 206 -5.36 -0.29 21.12
C LEU A 206 -6.10 0.89 20.48
N ASN A 207 -6.60 0.68 19.25
CA ASN A 207 -7.17 1.70 18.38
C ASN A 207 -6.19 2.73 17.83
N GLY A 208 -4.88 2.56 18.07
CA GLY A 208 -3.83 3.34 17.42
C GLY A 208 -3.77 3.06 15.91
N VAL A 209 -3.20 3.98 15.15
CA VAL A 209 -2.85 3.80 13.73
C VAL A 209 -1.37 4.01 13.53
N ALA A 210 -0.80 3.33 12.54
CA ALA A 210 0.59 3.50 12.20
C ALA A 210 0.80 4.80 11.38
N ARG A 211 1.80 5.59 11.76
CA ARG A 211 2.30 6.71 10.93
C ARG A 211 3.81 6.88 11.10
N ALA A 212 4.45 7.39 10.06
CA ALA A 212 5.89 7.68 10.07
C ALA A 212 6.13 9.18 9.90
N ASP A 213 6.75 9.79 10.91
CA ASP A 213 6.88 11.25 11.02
C ASP A 213 8.34 11.66 11.22
N ALA A 214 8.85 12.58 10.39
CA ALA A 214 10.04 13.36 10.72
C ALA A 214 9.60 14.63 11.46
N VAL A 215 10.10 14.80 12.68
CA VAL A 215 9.85 15.96 13.54
C VAL A 215 11.13 16.78 13.73
N SER A 216 11.13 17.76 14.64
CA SER A 216 12.27 18.66 14.84
C SER A 216 13.55 17.97 15.32
N CYS A 217 13.46 16.84 16.02
CA CYS A 217 14.62 16.19 16.65
C CYS A 217 14.85 14.72 16.26
N ARG A 218 13.89 14.05 15.62
CA ARG A 218 13.96 12.63 15.28
C ARG A 218 12.98 12.26 14.17
N VAL A 219 13.08 11.02 13.72
CA VAL A 219 12.04 10.35 12.93
C VAL A 219 11.39 9.28 13.79
N ASP A 220 10.07 9.24 13.75
CA ASP A 220 9.23 8.37 14.56
C ASP A 220 8.47 7.37 13.67
N LEU A 221 8.30 6.15 14.16
CA LEU A 221 7.24 5.23 13.72
C LEU A 221 6.23 5.13 14.87
N TYR A 222 5.16 5.93 14.77
CA TYR A 222 4.06 5.92 15.74
C TYR A 222 3.17 4.71 15.49
N CYS A 223 2.84 3.97 16.56
CA CYS A 223 1.84 2.89 16.53
C CYS A 223 0.70 3.11 17.55
N ASP A 224 0.57 4.33 18.04
CA ASP A 224 -0.30 4.79 19.13
C ASP A 224 -1.19 5.98 18.73
N GLY A 225 -0.98 6.55 17.53
CA GLY A 225 -1.71 7.73 17.07
C GLY A 225 -3.20 7.47 16.89
N ARG A 226 -4.08 8.41 17.26
CA ARG A 226 -5.53 8.19 17.09
C ARG A 226 -5.94 8.41 15.63
N PRO A 227 -6.89 7.64 15.08
CA PRO A 227 -7.37 7.80 13.70
C PRO A 227 -7.93 9.20 13.38
N GLY A 228 -8.36 9.93 14.41
CA GLY A 228 -8.89 11.29 14.33
C GLY A 228 -7.85 12.39 14.51
N ASP A 229 -6.60 12.06 14.82
CA ASP A 229 -5.55 13.05 14.99
C ASP A 229 -5.29 13.75 13.66
N ARG A 230 -5.23 15.09 13.72
CA ARG A 230 -4.98 15.95 12.58
C ARG A 230 -3.69 16.72 12.80
N ASN A 231 -2.77 16.62 11.87
CA ASN A 231 -1.62 17.50 11.78
C ASN A 231 -1.44 17.93 10.32
N ALA A 232 -1.16 19.22 10.11
CA ALA A 232 -0.99 19.82 8.79
C ALA A 232 0.15 19.18 7.98
N SER A 233 1.12 18.54 8.63
CA SER A 233 2.22 17.82 7.98
C SER A 233 1.90 16.40 7.52
N LEU A 234 0.75 15.83 7.93
CA LEU A 234 0.41 14.43 7.66
C LEU A 234 -0.26 14.28 6.30
N GLY A 235 0.27 13.40 5.46
CA GLY A 235 -0.32 13.00 4.19
C GLY A 235 -0.18 11.51 3.93
N VAL A 236 -0.34 11.10 2.67
CA VAL A 236 -0.21 9.71 2.23
C VAL A 236 0.69 9.67 1.01
N ARG A 237 1.71 8.83 1.04
CA ARG A 237 2.50 8.50 -0.15
C ARG A 237 1.85 7.31 -0.85
N PHE A 238 1.02 7.57 -1.86
CA PHE A 238 0.23 6.53 -2.51
C PHE A 238 1.08 5.38 -3.05
N VAL A 239 0.52 4.18 -2.98
CA VAL A 239 1.03 3.01 -3.69
C VAL A 239 0.05 2.62 -4.80
N LEU A 240 0.59 2.19 -5.94
CA LEU A 240 -0.15 1.64 -7.06
C LEU A 240 0.37 0.24 -7.32
N ARG A 241 -0.52 -0.76 -7.17
CA ARG A 241 -0.17 -2.15 -7.42
C ARG A 241 -0.03 -2.38 -8.92
N ALA A 242 1.16 -2.82 -9.37
CA ALA A 242 1.34 -3.21 -10.74
C ALA A 242 0.39 -4.38 -11.06
N LYS A 243 -0.25 -4.35 -12.23
CA LYS A 243 -1.08 -5.46 -12.68
C LYS A 243 -0.19 -6.70 -12.80
N LYS A 244 -0.61 -7.78 -12.14
CA LYS A 244 -0.02 -9.11 -12.32
C LYS A 244 -0.24 -9.60 -13.74
#